data_AF-A0A850Q1U5-F1
#
_entry.id   AF-A0A850Q1U5-F1
#
_cell.length_a   1.000
_cell.length_b   1.000
_cell.length_c   1.000
_cell.angle_alpha   90.00
_cell.angle_beta   90.00
_cell.angle_gamma   90.00
#
_symmetry.space_group_name_H-M   'P 1'
#
loop_
_entity.id
_entity.type
_entity.pdbx_description
1 polymer ?
#
loop_
_entity_poly.entity_id
_entity_poly.type
_entity_poly.pdbx_seq_one_letter_code
_entity_poly.pdbx_strand_id
1 'polypeptide(L)' 'MQKKNCESCMMPLSKDPGVSGSDKYCSYCYKDGKLCYEGTDVKEFQKVCYEAMVNKGMNKWLAKFYTWMIKFAPRWKK' A
#
# COMPACT_ATOMS: atom_id res chain seq x y z
N MET A 1 -4.87 2.00 -20.32
CA MET A 1 -3.80 2.58 -19.48
C MET A 1 -3.67 1.71 -18.23
N GLN A 2 -2.71 0.79 -18.18
CA GLN A 2 -2.56 -0.17 -17.07
C GLN A 2 -2.33 0.62 -15.77
N LYS A 3 -3.15 0.37 -14.73
CA LYS A 3 -2.99 1.00 -13.42
C LYS A 3 -1.67 0.51 -12.83
N LYS A 4 -0.63 1.34 -12.92
CA LYS A 4 0.75 0.95 -12.55
C LYS A 4 0.94 0.79 -11.04
N ASN A 5 0.05 1.36 -10.23
CA ASN A 5 0.20 1.48 -8.79
C ASN A 5 -1.07 1.02 -8.05
N CYS A 6 -0.87 0.40 -6.88
CA CYS A 6 -1.91 -0.03 -5.97
C CYS A 6 -2.76 1.16 -5.48
N GLU A 7 -4.08 1.03 -5.53
CA GLU A 7 -5.00 2.10 -5.14
C GLU A 7 -5.03 2.36 -3.63
N SER A 8 -4.54 1.41 -2.81
CA SER A 8 -4.53 1.51 -1.34
C SER A 8 -3.23 2.06 -0.77
N CYS A 9 -2.08 1.64 -1.28
CA CYS A 9 -0.76 1.99 -0.72
C CYS A 9 0.17 2.71 -1.70
N MET A 10 -0.31 3.02 -2.91
CA MET A 10 0.49 3.65 -3.97
C MET A 10 1.72 2.84 -4.42
N MET A 11 1.86 1.60 -3.97
CA MET A 11 2.97 0.72 -4.35
C MET A 11 2.87 0.37 -5.84
N PRO A 12 3.97 0.47 -6.61
CA PRO A 12 3.97 0.05 -7.99
C PRO A 12 3.73 -1.47 -8.09
N LEU A 13 2.64 -1.87 -8.75
CA LEU A 13 2.27 -3.29 -8.92
C LEU A 13 3.35 -4.06 -9.69
N SER A 14 4.14 -3.38 -10.53
CA SER A 14 5.33 -3.95 -11.17
C SER A 14 6.41 -4.49 -10.20
N LYS A 15 6.40 -4.03 -8.93
CA LYS A 15 7.32 -4.50 -7.89
C LYS A 15 6.62 -5.41 -6.87
N ASP A 16 5.37 -5.79 -7.12
CA ASP A 16 4.64 -6.70 -6.26
C ASP A 16 5.18 -8.12 -6.46
N PRO A 17 5.68 -8.78 -5.40
CA PRO A 17 6.25 -10.13 -5.54
C PRO A 17 5.20 -11.23 -5.67
N GLY A 18 3.91 -10.90 -5.47
CA GLY A 18 2.81 -11.85 -5.49
C GLY A 18 1.78 -11.58 -6.57
N VAL A 19 1.01 -12.61 -6.90
CA VAL A 19 -0.24 -12.45 -7.65
C VAL A 19 -1.28 -11.96 -6.65
N SER A 20 -1.42 -10.64 -6.54
CA SER A 20 -2.61 -10.07 -5.94
C SER A 20 -3.80 -10.54 -6.78
N GLY A 21 -4.77 -11.22 -6.18
CA GLY A 21 -6.00 -11.65 -6.89
C GLY A 21 -6.90 -10.48 -7.33
N SER A 22 -6.32 -9.29 -7.58
CA SER A 22 -6.99 -8.06 -7.97
C SER A 22 -6.04 -7.17 -8.77
N ASP A 23 -6.48 -6.67 -9.92
CA ASP A 23 -5.72 -5.71 -10.76
C ASP A 23 -5.56 -4.31 -10.13
N LYS A 24 -6.17 -4.07 -8.95
CA LYS A 24 -6.23 -2.74 -8.30
C LYS A 24 -5.36 -2.63 -7.06
N TYR A 25 -5.02 -3.74 -6.42
CA TYR A 25 -4.35 -3.78 -5.12
C TYR A 25 -3.15 -4.70 -5.16
N CYS A 26 -2.08 -4.40 -4.44
CA CYS A 26 -0.94 -5.30 -4.31
C CYS A 26 -1.23 -6.46 -3.34
N SER A 27 -0.43 -7.52 -3.38
CA SER A 27 -0.61 -8.73 -2.57
C SER A 27 -0.46 -8.48 -1.06
N TYR A 28 0.13 -7.35 -0.69
CA TYR A 28 0.22 -6.91 0.71
C TYR A 28 -1.02 -6.18 1.22
N CYS A 29 -1.73 -5.47 0.33
CA CYS A 29 -2.94 -4.75 0.72
C CYS A 29 -4.19 -5.59 0.54
N TYR A 30 -4.16 -6.55 -0.39
CA TYR A 30 -5.29 -7.42 -0.70
C TYR A 30 -4.81 -8.87 -0.77
N LYS A 31 -5.34 -9.69 0.13
CA LYS A 31 -4.99 -11.10 0.26
C LYS A 31 -6.26 -11.92 0.49
N ASP A 32 -6.35 -13.08 -0.15
CA ASP A 32 -7.45 -14.04 0.03
C ASP A 32 -8.86 -13.43 -0.13
N GLY A 33 -9.00 -12.47 -1.06
CA GLY A 33 -10.27 -11.82 -1.36
C GLY A 33 -10.64 -10.65 -0.44
N LYS A 34 -9.79 -10.27 0.53
CA LYS A 34 -10.06 -9.18 1.47
C LYS A 34 -8.91 -8.18 1.57
N LEU A 35 -9.24 -6.93 1.91
CA LEU A 35 -8.24 -5.92 2.22
C LEU A 35 -7.66 -6.20 3.61
N CYS A 36 -6.33 -6.22 3.73
CA CYS A 36 -5.67 -6.40 5.03
C CYS A 36 -5.97 -5.27 6.02
N TYR A 37 -6.33 -4.10 5.51
CA TYR A 37 -6.78 -2.97 6.30
C TYR A 37 -8.16 -2.53 5.80
N GLU A 38 -9.18 -2.74 6.63
CA GLU A 38 -10.58 -2.37 6.36
C GLU A 38 -10.96 -1.00 6.92
N GLY A 39 -10.05 -0.37 7.69
CA GLY A 39 -10.28 0.95 8.25
C GLY A 39 -10.35 2.07 7.21
N THR A 40 -10.89 3.21 7.65
CA THR A 40 -11.03 4.45 6.88
C THR A 40 -10.05 5.54 7.30
N ASP A 41 -9.18 5.29 8.29
CA ASP A 41 -8.17 6.25 8.71
C ASP A 41 -6.85 6.06 7.94
N VAL A 42 -6.51 7.05 7.11
CA VAL A 42 -5.27 7.06 6.34
C VAL A 42 -4.04 7.17 7.25
N LYS A 43 -4.11 7.87 8.39
CA LYS A 43 -2.98 8.07 9.30
C LYS A 43 -2.63 6.77 10.01
N GLU A 44 -3.65 6.04 10.44
CA GLU A 44 -3.47 4.71 11.03
C GLU A 44 -2.87 3.76 10.00
N PHE A 45 -3.41 3.72 8.79
CA PHE A 45 -2.87 2.90 7.71
C PHE A 45 -1.42 3.27 7.36
N GLN A 46 -1.08 4.56 7.34
CA GLN A 46 0.29 5.04 7.16
C GLN A 46 1.22 4.53 8.25
N LYS A 47 0.79 4.53 9.51
CA LYS A 47 1.60 4.01 10.62
C LYS A 47 1.87 2.51 10.46
N VAL A 48 0.83 1.74 10.15
CA VAL A 48 0.94 0.28 9.92
C VAL A 48 1.88 -0.02 8.75
N CYS A 49 1.72 0.68 7.61
CA CYS A 49 2.59 0.51 6.46
C CYS A 49 4.04 0.92 6.76
N TYR A 50 4.24 1.96 7.56
CA TYR A 50 5.56 2.43 7.94
C TYR A 50 6.28 1.39 8.80
N GLU A 51 5.61 0.88 9.83
CA GLU A 51 6.13 -0.18 10.69
C GLU A 51 6.43 -1.45 9.88
N ALA A 52 5.54 -1.86 8.98
CA ALA A 52 5.76 -3.00 8.10
C ALA A 52 6.98 -2.82 7.18
N MET A 53 7.17 -1.63 6.60
CA MET A 53 8.33 -1.33 5.74
C MET A 53 9.64 -1.32 6.53
N VAL A 54 9.66 -0.70 7.71
CA VAL A 54 10.84 -0.68 8.59
C VAL A 54 11.20 -2.08 9.07
N ASN A 55 10.20 -2.89 9.47
CA ASN A 55 10.41 -4.28 9.88
C ASN A 55 10.96 -5.16 8.75
N LYS A 56 10.64 -4.83 7.49
CA LYS A 56 11.22 -5.50 6.30
C LYS A 56 12.63 -5.01 5.94
N GLY A 57 13.22 -4.13 6.74
CA GLY A 57 14.57 -3.60 6.51
C GLY A 57 14.63 -2.40 5.56
N MET A 58 13.49 -1.77 5.24
CA MET A 58 13.49 -0.53 4.47
C MET A 58 14.02 0.62 5.33
N ASN A 59 14.85 1.48 4.73
CA ASN A 59 15.36 2.67 5.42
C ASN A 59 14.19 3.57 5.88
N LYS A 60 14.23 4.04 7.13
CA LYS A 60 13.18 4.86 7.76
C LYS A 60 12.82 6.09 6.93
N TRP A 61 13.79 6.72 6.30
CA TRP A 61 13.57 7.88 5.42
C TRP A 61 12.74 7.53 4.18
N LEU A 62 13.07 6.42 3.51
CA LEU A 62 12.31 5.92 2.36
C LEU A 62 10.93 5.44 2.79
N ALA A 63 10.83 4.69 3.88
CA ALA A 63 9.56 4.23 4.43
C ALA A 63 8.62 5.41 4.71
N LYS A 64 9.14 6.50 5.30
CA LYS A 64 8.37 7.72 5.58
C LYS A 64 7.94 8.45 4.31
N PHE A 65 8.79 8.49 3.28
CA PHE A 65 8.42 9.05 1.98
C PHE A 65 7.30 8.25 1.31
N TYR A 66 7.42 6.91 1.28
CA TYR A 66 6.42 6.04 0.69
C TYR A 66 5.09 6.07 1.46
N THR A 67 5.12 6.04 2.81
CA THR A 67 3.88 6.17 3.57
C THR A 67 3.24 7.54 3.40
N TRP A 68 4.03 8.60 3.31
CA TRP A 68 3.50 9.92 3.01
C TRP A 68 2.78 9.97 1.65
N MET A 69 3.27 9.24 0.64
CA MET A 69 2.60 9.15 -0.66
C MET A 69 1.24 8.43 -0.61
N ILE A 70 0.99 7.57 0.38
CA ILE A 70 -0.26 6.81 0.52
C ILE A 70 -1.48 7.73 0.56
N LYS A 71 -1.38 8.90 1.18
CA LYS A 71 -2.49 9.87 1.25
C LYS A 71 -2.99 10.34 -0.12
N PHE A 72 -2.17 10.22 -1.15
CA PHE A 72 -2.53 10.58 -2.52
C PHE A 72 -3.14 9.41 -3.30
N ALA A 73 -3.20 8.22 -2.70
CA ALA A 73 -3.74 7.05 -3.38
C ALA A 73 -5.24 7.20 -3.64
N PRO A 74 -5.76 6.70 -4.79
CA PRO A 74 -7.16 6.82 -5.18
C PRO A 74 -8.16 6.39 -4.11
N ARG A 75 -7.82 5.41 -3.26
CA ARG A 75 -8.67 4.96 -2.15
C ARG A 75 -8.96 6.05 -1.11
N TRP A 76 -8.00 6.93 -0.86
CA TRP A 76 -8.07 7.98 0.19
C TRP A 76 -8.50 9.34 -0.36
N LYS A 77 -8.54 9.48 -1.68
CA LYS A 77 -8.94 10.72 -2.38
C LYS A 77 -10.46 10.86 -2.56
N LYS A 78 -11.25 10.00 -1.90
CA LYS A 78 -12.71 9.97 -2.00
C LYS A 78 -13.36 10.95 -1.03
#